data_AF-R6SPH2-F1
#
_entry.id   AF-R6SPH2-F1
#
_cell.length_a   1.000
_cell.length_b   1.000
_cell.length_c   1.000
_cell.angle_alpha   90.00
_cell.angle_beta   90.00
_cell.angle_gamma   90.00
#
_symmetry.space_group_name_H-M   'P 1'
#
loop_
_entity.id
_entity.type
_entity.pdbx_description
1 polymer ?
#
loop_
_entity_poly.entity_id
_entity_poly.type
_entity_poly.pdbx_seq_one_letter_code
_entity_poly.pdbx_strand_id
1 'polypeptide(L)'
;MHIDTVFSPEDLRYLTLLSHEYPSIQKVSAAIVNLNALSNLPKGTEHFMSDLHGEADAFAHIRNNCSGVIREKVNDLFFSTMSESARMELCALIYYPAEKMEELRAEGRATEDWFRLTLYRLVELARSVGSKYTRSKVHKALPEDYSYIIDELLHTSGEEHDKQAYYQHIITTIIDIGQAEGYMIALATLIKRLAVDCLHVVGDIYDRGPHADRIMEMLLSHHNVDVQWGNHDIVWMGAAAGSEVCVAVVLNSALQYNTLSIVESAYGISLRDLIGYAQETYRGSATFMPRNQEENYYVKNNMDTLCRAHKAIAVILFKLEGRLIARHPEYGMDDRRLLDKIDYENGTILLGNRRYPLNDTDFPTIDPADPYALTEAEQALMLSLTQSFRQSASLRRHIDFLYRCGSLYKVFNGNLIFHGCIPMAEDGSFEAVQVRDGRVLSGRAYMDYCDQTARAAYYSHDRDSLDFMWYLWCGRRSPLFGRDRMTTFERYFLADQSTWVENKNFYYRAVERYDDVCRILREFGLGGVRTGRADRASDQRSCAGAGKCGGKPD
;
A
#
# COMPACT_ATOMS: atom_id res chain seq x y z
N MET A 1 -18.91 11.44 47.82
CA MET A 1 -17.47 11.79 47.70
C MET A 1 -17.41 13.01 46.81
N HIS A 2 -17.32 14.22 47.39
CA HIS A 2 -17.07 15.43 46.60
C HIS A 2 -15.59 15.41 46.24
N ILE A 3 -15.30 15.15 44.98
CA ILE A 3 -13.96 15.33 44.43
C ILE A 3 -13.96 16.76 43.91
N ASP A 4 -13.31 17.67 44.65
CA ASP A 4 -13.01 19.02 44.15
C ASP A 4 -11.87 18.89 43.13
N THR A 5 -12.21 18.42 41.92
CA THR A 5 -11.29 18.40 40.78
C THR A 5 -11.26 19.77 40.13
N VAL A 6 -10.14 20.47 40.26
CA VAL A 6 -9.83 21.66 39.45
C VAL A 6 -9.47 21.18 38.04
N PHE A 7 -10.35 21.41 37.07
CA PHE A 7 -10.10 21.09 35.66
C PHE A 7 -9.22 22.18 35.02
N SER A 8 -8.26 21.79 34.18
CA SER A 8 -7.53 22.75 33.36
C SER A 8 -8.44 23.36 32.27
N PRO A 9 -8.07 24.51 31.66
CA PRO A 9 -8.83 25.06 30.54
C PRO A 9 -8.95 24.10 29.35
N GLU A 10 -7.94 23.25 29.13
CA GLU A 10 -7.95 22.24 28.09
C GLU A 10 -8.91 21.09 28.42
N ASP A 11 -8.91 20.62 29.67
CA ASP A 11 -9.87 19.62 30.16
C ASP A 11 -11.31 20.13 30.03
N LEU A 12 -11.57 21.38 30.41
CA LEU A 12 -12.90 21.99 30.25
C LEU A 12 -13.32 22.06 28.79
N ARG A 13 -12.39 22.39 27.88
CA ARG A 13 -12.68 22.41 26.44
C ARG A 13 -13.02 21.01 25.93
N TYR A 14 -12.25 20.00 26.34
CA TYR A 14 -12.48 18.61 25.96
C TYR A 14 -13.79 18.05 26.55
N LEU A 15 -14.07 18.30 27.82
CA LEU A 15 -15.32 17.90 28.49
C LEU A 15 -16.54 18.60 27.88
N THR A 16 -16.40 19.87 27.49
CA THR A 16 -17.46 20.60 26.77
C THR A 16 -17.76 19.92 25.43
N LEU A 17 -16.72 19.56 24.66
CA LEU A 17 -16.90 18.80 23.41
C LEU A 17 -17.59 17.45 23.64
N LEU A 18 -17.13 16.68 24.63
CA LEU A 18 -17.75 15.39 24.97
C LEU A 18 -19.21 15.52 25.43
N SER A 19 -19.57 16.62 26.09
CA SER A 19 -20.96 16.84 26.55
C SER A 19 -21.96 16.94 25.39
N HIS A 20 -21.52 17.28 24.18
CA HIS A 20 -22.36 17.26 22.99
C HIS A 20 -22.73 15.83 22.55
N GLU A 21 -21.81 14.85 22.67
CA GLU A 21 -22.08 13.44 22.37
C GLU A 21 -22.72 12.68 23.54
N TYR A 22 -22.32 13.01 24.77
CA TYR A 22 -22.75 12.33 25.99
C TYR A 22 -23.39 13.32 26.99
N PRO A 23 -24.60 13.83 26.70
CA PRO A 23 -25.21 14.94 27.45
C PRO A 23 -25.73 14.57 28.84
N SER A 24 -25.70 13.30 29.23
CA SER A 24 -26.19 12.84 30.53
C SER A 24 -25.28 11.79 31.14
N ILE A 25 -25.34 11.67 32.48
CA ILE A 25 -24.64 10.63 33.23
C ILE A 25 -24.97 9.25 32.66
N GLN A 26 -26.23 8.99 32.31
CA GLN A 26 -26.67 7.70 31.76
C GLN A 26 -26.01 7.42 30.40
N LYS A 27 -25.87 8.42 29.52
CA LYS A 27 -25.20 8.27 28.22
C LYS A 27 -23.72 7.98 28.38
N VAL A 28 -23.04 8.71 29.28
CA VAL A 28 -21.64 8.45 29.62
C VAL A 28 -21.47 7.06 30.21
N SER A 29 -22.29 6.67 31.21
CA SER A 29 -22.22 5.35 31.83
C SER A 29 -22.46 4.22 30.81
N ALA A 30 -23.46 4.36 29.93
CA ALA A 30 -23.71 3.38 28.88
C ALA A 30 -22.52 3.25 27.91
N ALA A 31 -21.90 4.37 27.53
CA ALA A 31 -20.70 4.37 26.69
C ALA A 31 -19.52 3.69 27.39
N ILE A 32 -19.28 3.98 28.67
CA ILE A 32 -18.24 3.33 29.48
C ILE A 32 -18.46 1.83 29.57
N VAL A 33 -19.69 1.38 29.86
CA VAL A 33 -20.01 -0.07 29.93
C VAL A 33 -19.78 -0.72 28.57
N ASN A 34 -20.25 -0.11 27.49
CA ASN A 34 -20.08 -0.63 26.13
C ASN A 34 -18.59 -0.72 25.72
N LEU A 35 -17.82 0.35 25.93
CA LEU A 35 -16.40 0.38 25.59
C LEU A 35 -15.58 -0.61 26.43
N ASN A 36 -15.89 -0.75 27.73
CA ASN A 36 -15.24 -1.77 28.56
C ASN A 36 -15.61 -3.19 28.09
N ALA A 37 -16.87 -3.46 27.75
CA ALA A 37 -17.27 -4.76 27.22
C ALA A 37 -16.54 -5.07 25.90
N LEU A 38 -16.45 -4.09 24.99
CA LEU A 38 -15.71 -4.20 23.74
C LEU A 38 -14.22 -4.46 23.96
N SER A 39 -13.58 -3.79 24.91
CA SER A 39 -12.16 -3.97 25.24
C SER A 39 -11.84 -5.36 25.82
N ASN A 40 -12.85 -6.10 26.29
CA ASN A 40 -12.69 -7.46 26.80
C ASN A 40 -12.92 -8.54 25.72
N LEU A 41 -13.30 -8.16 24.50
CA LEU A 41 -13.36 -9.10 23.39
C LEU A 41 -11.94 -9.46 22.89
N PRO A 42 -11.75 -10.66 22.33
CA PRO A 42 -10.50 -11.02 21.70
C PRO A 42 -10.14 -10.02 20.59
N LYS A 43 -8.84 -9.73 20.45
CA LYS A 43 -8.32 -8.88 19.36
C LYS A 43 -8.77 -9.44 18.01
N GLY A 44 -9.25 -8.57 17.13
CA GLY A 44 -9.52 -8.89 15.72
C GLY A 44 -8.26 -9.36 15.00
N THR A 45 -8.43 -10.12 13.91
CA THR A 45 -7.27 -10.54 13.12
C THR A 45 -6.77 -9.36 12.29
N GLU A 46 -5.50 -9.03 12.42
CA GLU A 46 -4.83 -8.04 11.57
C GLU A 46 -4.05 -8.77 10.48
N HIS A 47 -4.15 -8.23 9.27
CA HIS A 47 -3.45 -8.75 8.12
C HIS A 47 -2.50 -7.68 7.60
N PHE A 48 -1.20 -7.95 7.62
CA PHE A 48 -0.17 -7.08 7.08
C PHE A 48 0.24 -7.58 5.69
N MET A 49 0.18 -6.71 4.68
CA MET A 49 0.61 -7.03 3.33
C MET A 49 1.63 -6.00 2.86
N SER A 50 2.78 -6.46 2.37
CA SER A 50 3.79 -5.65 1.69
C SER A 50 4.05 -6.22 0.30
N ASP A 51 4.87 -5.52 -0.48
CA ASP A 51 5.38 -6.01 -1.77
C ASP A 51 4.29 -6.36 -2.78
N LEU A 52 3.27 -5.50 -2.88
CA LEU A 52 2.15 -5.71 -3.78
C LEU A 52 2.57 -5.51 -5.24
N HIS A 53 3.31 -4.44 -5.52
CA HIS A 53 4.00 -4.18 -6.79
C HIS A 53 3.13 -4.38 -8.03
N GLY A 54 1.83 -4.09 -7.98
CA GLY A 54 0.91 -4.28 -9.11
C GLY A 54 0.47 -5.73 -9.41
N GLU A 55 0.83 -6.70 -8.57
CA GLU A 55 0.50 -8.13 -8.71
C GLU A 55 -0.92 -8.45 -8.20
N ALA A 56 -1.93 -8.00 -8.95
CA ALA A 56 -3.33 -8.07 -8.53
C ALA A 56 -3.86 -9.48 -8.27
N ASP A 57 -3.44 -10.47 -9.05
CA ASP A 57 -3.97 -11.84 -8.91
C ASP A 57 -3.41 -12.53 -7.65
N ALA A 58 -2.13 -12.29 -7.35
CA ALA A 58 -1.52 -12.72 -6.09
C ALA A 58 -2.22 -12.06 -4.90
N PHE A 59 -2.43 -10.74 -4.95
CA PHE A 59 -3.16 -10.01 -3.90
C PHE A 59 -4.59 -10.53 -3.73
N ALA A 60 -5.32 -10.76 -4.82
CA ALA A 60 -6.68 -11.30 -4.79
C ALA A 60 -6.71 -12.69 -4.14
N HIS A 61 -5.74 -13.55 -4.44
CA HIS A 61 -5.63 -14.86 -3.83
C HIS A 61 -5.39 -14.80 -2.32
N ILE A 62 -4.43 -13.98 -1.87
CA ILE A 62 -4.11 -13.79 -0.45
C ILE A 62 -5.31 -13.19 0.31
N ARG A 63 -6.02 -12.24 -0.29
CA ARG A 63 -7.26 -11.68 0.25
C ARG A 63 -8.34 -12.75 0.38
N ASN A 64 -8.56 -13.56 -0.66
CA ASN A 64 -9.59 -14.59 -0.65
C ASN A 64 -9.31 -15.72 0.33
N ASN A 65 -8.04 -16.11 0.51
CA ASN A 65 -7.66 -17.14 1.48
C ASN A 65 -7.46 -16.60 2.92
N CYS A 66 -7.57 -15.28 3.11
CA CYS A 66 -7.37 -14.59 4.38
C CYS A 66 -6.02 -14.92 5.03
N SER A 67 -4.95 -15.04 4.24
CA SER A 67 -3.63 -15.53 4.65
C SER A 67 -3.66 -16.84 5.43
N GLY A 68 -4.53 -17.76 5.02
CA GLY A 68 -4.66 -19.09 5.62
C GLY A 68 -5.51 -19.15 6.89
N VAL A 69 -6.02 -18.03 7.39
CA VAL A 69 -6.88 -17.99 8.59
C VAL A 69 -8.15 -18.84 8.41
N ILE A 70 -8.72 -18.85 7.21
CA ILE A 70 -9.87 -19.71 6.90
C ILE A 70 -9.50 -21.18 7.01
N ARG A 71 -8.35 -21.57 6.45
CA ARG A 71 -7.86 -22.95 6.52
C ARG A 71 -7.63 -23.39 7.96
N GLU A 72 -7.05 -22.53 8.78
CA GLU A 72 -6.88 -22.76 10.23
C GLU A 72 -8.23 -23.02 10.90
N LYS A 73 -9.21 -22.13 10.69
CA LYS A 73 -10.55 -22.27 11.31
C LYS A 73 -11.33 -23.48 10.82
N VAL A 74 -11.23 -23.81 9.54
CA VAL A 74 -11.81 -25.04 8.97
C VAL A 74 -11.18 -26.28 9.62
N ASN A 75 -9.85 -26.27 9.83
CA ASN A 75 -9.17 -27.35 10.51
C ASN A 75 -9.61 -27.44 11.98
N ASP A 76 -9.62 -26.33 12.73
CA ASP A 76 -10.02 -26.30 14.14
C ASP A 76 -11.41 -26.93 14.36
N LEU A 77 -12.37 -26.61 13.50
CA LEU A 77 -13.76 -27.06 13.65
C LEU A 77 -14.00 -28.47 13.14
N PHE A 78 -13.40 -28.84 12.01
CA PHE A 78 -13.80 -30.04 11.27
C PHE A 78 -12.74 -31.13 11.21
N PHE A 79 -11.64 -31.01 11.98
CA PHE A 79 -10.55 -32.00 11.96
C PHE A 79 -11.00 -33.42 12.25
N SER A 80 -11.88 -33.62 13.22
CA SER A 80 -12.37 -34.95 13.60
C SER A 80 -13.50 -35.46 12.72
N THR A 81 -14.16 -34.57 11.95
CA THR A 81 -15.42 -34.88 11.24
C THR A 81 -15.28 -34.89 9.72
N MET A 82 -14.18 -34.40 9.16
CA MET A 82 -13.95 -34.28 7.72
C MET A 82 -12.55 -34.76 7.33
N SER A 83 -12.44 -35.38 6.15
CA SER A 83 -11.13 -35.68 5.55
C SER A 83 -10.40 -34.40 5.16
N GLU A 84 -9.08 -34.48 4.97
CA GLU A 84 -8.29 -33.36 4.48
C GLU A 84 -8.79 -32.86 3.12
N SER A 85 -9.10 -33.75 2.18
CA SER A 85 -9.65 -33.39 0.88
C SER A 85 -10.97 -32.60 0.98
N ALA A 86 -11.89 -33.04 1.85
CA ALA A 86 -13.16 -32.35 2.05
C ALA A 86 -12.97 -30.97 2.70
N ARG A 87 -11.99 -30.82 3.60
CA ARG A 87 -11.65 -29.50 4.19
C ARG A 87 -11.04 -28.56 3.16
N MET A 88 -10.18 -29.06 2.27
CA MET A 88 -9.62 -28.25 1.19
C MET A 88 -10.68 -27.83 0.18
N GLU A 89 -11.64 -28.70 -0.13
CA GLU A 89 -12.79 -28.35 -0.98
C GLU A 89 -13.67 -27.27 -0.34
N LEU A 90 -13.94 -27.35 0.97
CA LEU A 90 -14.66 -26.30 1.70
C LEU A 90 -13.88 -24.97 1.69
N CYS A 91 -12.55 -25.01 1.84
CA CYS A 91 -11.72 -23.81 1.71
C CYS A 91 -11.82 -23.21 0.32
N ALA A 92 -11.69 -24.02 -0.74
CA ALA A 92 -11.79 -23.57 -2.12
C ALA A 92 -13.14 -22.91 -2.42
N LEU A 93 -14.24 -23.49 -1.91
CA LEU A 93 -15.57 -22.91 -1.97
C LEU A 93 -15.64 -21.54 -1.28
N ILE A 94 -15.00 -21.35 -0.13
CA ILE A 94 -15.02 -20.04 0.56
C ILE A 94 -14.17 -19.01 -0.21
N TYR A 95 -13.05 -19.45 -0.78
CA TYR A 95 -12.12 -18.57 -1.51
C TYR A 95 -12.78 -18.03 -2.77
N TYR A 96 -13.34 -18.93 -3.59
CA TYR A 96 -13.89 -18.67 -4.91
C TYR A 96 -15.28 -19.32 -5.03
N PRO A 97 -16.30 -18.78 -4.34
CA PRO A 97 -17.59 -19.45 -4.24
C PRO A 97 -18.31 -19.54 -5.57
N ALA A 98 -18.26 -18.52 -6.42
CA ALA A 98 -18.94 -18.56 -7.72
C ALA A 98 -18.29 -19.59 -8.65
N GLU A 99 -16.97 -19.55 -8.78
CA GLU A 99 -16.19 -20.45 -9.65
C GLU A 99 -16.32 -21.90 -9.18
N LYS A 100 -16.24 -22.14 -7.86
CA LYS A 100 -16.37 -23.50 -7.32
C LYS A 100 -17.78 -24.05 -7.48
N MET A 101 -18.81 -23.20 -7.43
CA MET A 101 -20.20 -23.60 -7.66
C MET A 101 -20.44 -23.99 -9.13
N GLU A 102 -19.84 -23.27 -10.08
CA GLU A 102 -19.90 -23.65 -11.50
C GLU A 102 -19.22 -25.01 -11.76
N GLU A 103 -18.04 -25.23 -11.18
CA GLU A 103 -17.32 -26.51 -11.24
C GLU A 103 -18.18 -27.67 -10.72
N LEU A 104 -18.74 -27.53 -9.51
CA LEU A 104 -19.57 -28.56 -8.88
C LEU A 104 -20.87 -28.84 -9.64
N ARG A 105 -21.43 -27.82 -10.30
CA ARG A 105 -22.62 -27.96 -11.16
C ARG A 105 -22.28 -28.75 -12.42
N ALA A 106 -21.14 -28.46 -13.05
CA ALA A 106 -20.67 -29.19 -14.23
C ALA A 106 -20.40 -30.68 -13.91
N GLU A 107 -19.93 -30.97 -12.69
CA GLU A 107 -19.69 -32.33 -12.20
C GLU A 107 -20.96 -33.06 -11.72
N GLY A 108 -22.12 -32.37 -11.66
CA GLY A 108 -23.37 -32.95 -11.14
C GLY A 108 -23.36 -33.25 -9.64
N ARG A 109 -22.45 -32.62 -8.87
CA ARG A 109 -22.26 -32.85 -7.43
C ARG A 109 -23.04 -31.87 -6.54
N ALA A 110 -23.57 -30.80 -7.12
CA ALA A 110 -24.41 -29.81 -6.45
C ALA A 110 -25.84 -30.35 -6.20
N THR A 111 -25.97 -31.39 -5.38
CA THR A 111 -27.26 -31.99 -5.00
C THR A 111 -27.88 -31.26 -3.80
N GLU A 112 -29.18 -31.44 -3.56
CA GLU A 112 -29.87 -30.88 -2.39
C GLU A 112 -29.21 -31.30 -1.06
N ASP A 113 -28.79 -32.55 -0.95
CA ASP A 113 -28.10 -33.06 0.25
C ASP A 113 -26.73 -32.38 0.44
N TRP A 114 -26.00 -32.15 -0.66
CA TRP A 114 -24.74 -31.43 -0.62
C TRP A 114 -24.94 -29.96 -0.21
N PHE A 115 -25.96 -29.29 -0.77
CA PHE A 115 -26.34 -27.93 -0.39
C PHE A 115 -26.66 -27.84 1.09
N ARG A 116 -27.52 -28.75 1.58
CA ARG A 116 -27.92 -28.82 2.98
C ARG A 116 -26.69 -28.95 3.88
N LEU A 117 -25.86 -29.96 3.64
CA LEU A 117 -24.65 -30.22 4.44
C LEU A 117 -23.66 -29.05 4.41
N THR A 118 -23.49 -28.42 3.26
CA THR A 118 -22.51 -27.33 3.10
C THR A 118 -23.00 -26.04 3.75
N LEU A 119 -24.30 -25.73 3.66
CA LEU A 119 -24.89 -24.60 4.38
C LEU A 119 -24.71 -24.74 5.90
N TYR A 120 -24.95 -25.92 6.48
CA TYR A 120 -24.66 -26.17 7.90
C TYR A 120 -23.20 -25.86 8.24
N ARG A 121 -22.25 -26.37 7.45
CA ARG A 121 -20.81 -26.16 7.69
C ARG A 121 -20.41 -24.70 7.59
N LEU A 122 -20.96 -23.96 6.61
CA LEU A 122 -20.70 -22.54 6.44
C LEU A 122 -21.27 -21.71 7.60
N VAL A 123 -22.47 -22.02 8.09
CA VAL A 123 -23.05 -21.33 9.26
C VAL A 123 -22.21 -21.59 10.52
N GLU A 124 -21.82 -22.84 10.77
CA GLU A 124 -20.96 -23.19 11.92
C GLU A 124 -19.60 -22.48 11.85
N LEU A 125 -18.98 -22.43 10.66
CA LEU A 125 -17.74 -21.69 10.45
C LEU A 125 -17.93 -20.18 10.66
N ALA A 126 -19.02 -19.60 10.15
CA ALA A 126 -19.34 -18.19 10.33
C ALA A 126 -19.55 -17.84 11.82
N ARG A 127 -20.21 -18.71 12.60
CA ARG A 127 -20.35 -18.57 14.06
C ARG A 127 -18.99 -18.57 14.76
N SER A 128 -18.13 -19.53 14.41
CA SER A 128 -16.80 -19.65 14.99
C SER A 128 -15.93 -18.41 14.72
N VAL A 129 -15.88 -17.96 13.47
CA VAL A 129 -15.11 -16.76 13.08
C VAL A 129 -15.73 -15.49 13.67
N GLY A 130 -17.06 -15.44 13.77
CA GLY A 130 -17.83 -14.34 14.35
C GLY A 130 -17.75 -14.20 15.86
N SER A 131 -17.37 -15.26 16.58
CA SER A 131 -17.40 -15.35 18.05
C SER A 131 -16.61 -14.27 18.80
N LYS A 132 -15.57 -13.70 18.17
CA LYS A 132 -14.74 -12.62 18.72
C LYS A 132 -15.31 -11.21 18.50
N TYR A 133 -16.47 -11.08 17.86
CA TYR A 133 -17.09 -9.79 17.56
C TYR A 133 -18.45 -9.65 18.25
N THR A 134 -18.89 -8.40 18.41
CA THR A 134 -20.27 -8.16 18.87
C THR A 134 -21.28 -8.53 17.80
N ARG A 135 -22.50 -8.86 18.24
CA ARG A 135 -23.64 -9.07 17.33
C ARG A 135 -23.85 -7.90 16.38
N SER A 136 -23.71 -6.66 16.87
CA SER A 136 -23.83 -5.46 16.01
C SER A 136 -22.77 -5.43 14.91
N LYS A 137 -21.53 -5.82 15.19
CA LYS A 137 -20.44 -5.87 14.21
C LYS A 137 -20.67 -6.97 13.17
N VAL A 138 -21.10 -8.16 13.60
CA VAL A 138 -21.47 -9.26 12.69
C VAL A 138 -22.64 -8.85 11.81
N HIS A 139 -23.69 -8.25 12.38
CA HIS A 139 -24.86 -7.80 11.63
C HIS A 139 -24.51 -6.77 10.55
N LYS A 140 -23.66 -5.78 10.87
CA LYS A 140 -23.14 -4.80 9.89
C LYS A 140 -22.24 -5.43 8.82
N ALA A 141 -21.74 -6.65 9.05
CA ALA A 141 -20.92 -7.38 8.11
C ALA A 141 -21.74 -8.16 7.07
N LEU A 142 -23.02 -8.42 7.36
CA LEU A 142 -23.91 -9.22 6.51
C LEU A 142 -24.26 -8.52 5.20
N PRO A 143 -24.38 -9.27 4.09
CA PRO A 143 -24.98 -8.78 2.85
C PRO A 143 -26.45 -8.38 3.09
N GLU A 144 -26.88 -7.23 2.56
CA GLU A 144 -28.21 -6.64 2.83
C GLU A 144 -29.35 -7.61 2.50
N ASP A 145 -29.33 -8.21 1.30
CA ASP A 145 -30.36 -9.11 0.79
C ASP A 145 -30.53 -10.40 1.61
N TYR A 146 -29.49 -10.83 2.33
CA TYR A 146 -29.46 -12.09 3.08
C TYR A 146 -29.41 -11.88 4.60
N SER A 147 -29.37 -10.62 5.04
CA SER A 147 -29.04 -10.22 6.41
C SER A 147 -29.94 -10.86 7.46
N TYR A 148 -31.26 -10.77 7.29
CA TYR A 148 -32.22 -11.29 8.26
C TYR A 148 -32.07 -12.80 8.47
N ILE A 149 -32.08 -13.57 7.39
CA ILE A 149 -32.04 -15.04 7.47
C ILE A 149 -30.68 -15.55 7.94
N ILE A 150 -29.57 -14.94 7.48
CA ILE A 150 -28.26 -15.33 7.99
C ILE A 150 -28.12 -14.94 9.46
N ASP A 151 -28.62 -13.79 9.92
CA ASP A 151 -28.58 -13.44 11.35
C ASP A 151 -29.36 -14.45 12.20
N GLU A 152 -30.55 -14.87 11.75
CA GLU A 152 -31.32 -15.92 12.42
C GLU A 152 -30.55 -17.25 12.46
N LEU A 153 -29.96 -17.66 11.33
CA LEU A 153 -29.11 -18.87 11.27
C LEU A 153 -27.90 -18.76 12.19
N LEU A 154 -27.28 -17.60 12.37
CA LEU A 154 -26.12 -17.45 13.26
C LEU A 154 -26.50 -17.53 14.74
N HIS A 155 -27.69 -17.06 15.14
CA HIS A 155 -28.07 -16.91 16.55
C HIS A 155 -29.05 -17.97 17.07
N THR A 156 -29.65 -18.77 16.19
CA THR A 156 -30.52 -19.88 16.60
C THR A 156 -29.70 -21.01 17.22
N SER A 157 -29.58 -21.02 18.55
CA SER A 157 -28.86 -22.06 19.29
C SER A 157 -29.52 -23.42 19.11
N GLY A 158 -28.74 -24.41 18.70
CA GLY A 158 -29.20 -25.78 18.48
C GLY A 158 -29.53 -26.58 19.75
N GLU A 159 -29.46 -25.98 20.93
CA GLU A 159 -29.66 -26.67 22.21
C GLU A 159 -31.14 -26.78 22.61
N GLU A 160 -32.03 -25.98 22.01
CA GLU A 160 -33.48 -26.05 22.24
C GLU A 160 -34.15 -26.83 21.10
N HIS A 161 -34.93 -27.87 21.43
CA HIS A 161 -35.58 -28.77 20.47
C HIS A 161 -36.46 -28.03 19.44
N ASP A 162 -37.19 -26.99 19.88
CA ASP A 162 -38.06 -26.19 19.00
C ASP A 162 -37.25 -25.33 18.01
N LYS A 163 -36.07 -24.86 18.42
CA LYS A 163 -35.16 -24.06 17.59
C LYS A 163 -34.41 -24.90 16.55
N GLN A 164 -34.18 -26.18 16.83
CA GLN A 164 -33.60 -27.12 15.86
C GLN A 164 -34.53 -27.37 14.67
N ALA A 165 -35.81 -27.64 14.92
CA ALA A 165 -36.79 -27.81 13.86
C ALA A 165 -36.93 -26.53 13.01
N TYR A 166 -36.93 -25.36 13.65
CA TYR A 166 -36.95 -24.07 12.98
C TYR A 166 -35.73 -23.87 12.07
N TYR A 167 -34.52 -24.14 12.57
CA TYR A 167 -33.29 -24.04 11.80
C TYR A 167 -33.31 -24.96 10.57
N GLN A 168 -33.71 -26.22 10.75
CA GLN A 168 -33.83 -27.20 9.66
C GLN A 168 -34.83 -26.72 8.59
N HIS A 169 -35.93 -26.10 9.01
CA HIS A 169 -36.94 -25.58 8.10
C HIS A 169 -36.38 -24.43 7.25
N ILE A 170 -35.64 -23.49 7.84
CA ILE A 170 -34.99 -22.40 7.09
C ILE A 170 -34.09 -22.97 5.97
N ILE A 171 -33.18 -23.90 6.31
CA ILE A 171 -32.27 -24.49 5.33
C ILE A 171 -33.03 -25.22 4.22
N THR A 172 -34.07 -25.96 4.59
CA THR A 172 -34.91 -26.68 3.61
C THR A 172 -35.60 -25.70 2.66
N THR A 173 -36.23 -24.65 3.20
CA THR A 173 -36.87 -23.62 2.39
C THR A 173 -35.90 -22.95 1.44
N ILE A 174 -34.68 -22.61 1.88
CA ILE A 174 -33.63 -22.02 1.02
C ILE A 174 -33.33 -22.91 -0.19
N ILE A 175 -33.29 -24.22 0.00
CA ILE A 175 -33.02 -25.20 -1.05
C ILE A 175 -34.23 -25.34 -1.97
N ASP A 176 -35.43 -25.50 -1.41
CA ASP A 176 -36.68 -25.71 -2.15
C ASP A 176 -37.00 -24.55 -3.11
N ILE A 177 -36.67 -23.31 -2.71
CA ILE A 177 -36.84 -22.12 -3.56
C ILE A 177 -35.66 -21.88 -4.53
N GLY A 178 -34.66 -22.77 -4.54
CA GLY A 178 -33.51 -22.68 -5.45
C GLY A 178 -32.51 -21.56 -5.12
N GLN A 179 -32.43 -21.12 -3.85
CA GLN A 179 -31.56 -20.00 -3.45
C GLN A 179 -30.28 -20.42 -2.70
N ALA A 180 -30.02 -21.72 -2.56
CA ALA A 180 -28.87 -22.23 -1.79
C ALA A 180 -27.53 -21.60 -2.20
N GLU A 181 -27.26 -21.46 -3.50
CA GLU A 181 -26.04 -20.86 -4.02
C GLU A 181 -25.84 -19.40 -3.58
N GLY A 182 -26.90 -18.58 -3.64
CA GLY A 182 -26.86 -17.20 -3.18
C GLY A 182 -26.50 -17.08 -1.71
N TYR A 183 -27.11 -17.93 -0.87
CA TYR A 183 -26.79 -18.00 0.57
C TYR A 183 -25.36 -18.49 0.83
N MET A 184 -24.84 -19.43 0.05
CA MET A 184 -23.47 -19.93 0.20
C MET A 184 -22.44 -18.86 -0.16
N ILE A 185 -22.66 -18.10 -1.25
CA ILE A 185 -21.82 -16.95 -1.63
C ILE A 185 -21.87 -15.88 -0.53
N ALA A 186 -23.07 -15.58 0.00
CA ALA A 186 -23.26 -14.62 1.09
C ALA A 186 -22.51 -15.03 2.37
N LEU A 187 -22.61 -16.31 2.77
CA LEU A 187 -21.89 -16.86 3.91
C LEU A 187 -20.38 -16.87 3.69
N ALA A 188 -19.90 -17.29 2.52
CA ALA A 188 -18.47 -17.24 2.18
C ALA A 188 -17.90 -15.81 2.26
N THR A 189 -18.67 -14.83 1.77
CA THR A 189 -18.33 -13.40 1.85
C THR A 189 -18.29 -12.92 3.30
N LEU A 190 -19.28 -13.30 4.12
CA LEU A 190 -19.30 -13.00 5.55
C LEU A 190 -18.10 -13.61 6.28
N ILE A 191 -17.80 -14.89 6.04
CA ILE A 191 -16.66 -15.60 6.64
C ILE A 191 -15.36 -14.87 6.30
N LYS A 192 -15.12 -14.55 5.02
CA LYS A 192 -13.94 -13.79 4.59
C LYS A 192 -13.85 -12.44 5.28
N ARG A 193 -14.97 -11.71 5.36
CA ARG A 193 -15.04 -10.39 6.01
C ARG A 193 -14.78 -10.45 7.51
N LEU A 194 -15.22 -11.48 8.22
CA LEU A 194 -15.00 -11.64 9.66
C LEU A 194 -13.62 -12.25 9.97
N ALA A 195 -13.04 -13.03 9.04
CA ALA A 195 -11.75 -13.68 9.22
C ALA A 195 -10.62 -12.66 9.38
N VAL A 196 -10.65 -11.58 8.59
CA VAL A 196 -9.69 -10.47 8.65
C VAL A 196 -10.41 -9.21 9.09
N ASP A 197 -10.06 -8.67 10.25
CA ASP A 197 -10.72 -7.50 10.83
C ASP A 197 -10.15 -6.17 10.32
N CYS A 198 -8.85 -6.15 10.06
CA CYS A 198 -8.13 -4.97 9.60
C CYS A 198 -7.05 -5.39 8.62
N LEU A 199 -7.00 -4.71 7.47
CA LEU A 199 -5.95 -4.87 6.49
C LEU A 199 -4.97 -3.68 6.59
N HIS A 200 -3.71 -3.97 6.84
CA HIS A 200 -2.60 -3.02 6.82
C HIS A 200 -1.80 -3.25 5.55
N VAL A 201 -1.84 -2.30 4.62
CA VAL A 201 -1.02 -2.31 3.41
C VAL A 201 0.24 -1.50 3.67
N VAL A 202 1.40 -2.14 3.59
CA VAL A 202 2.70 -1.58 3.91
C VAL A 202 3.43 -1.21 2.62
N GLY A 203 2.83 -0.26 1.90
CA GLY A 203 3.40 0.46 0.76
C GLY A 203 3.62 -0.36 -0.51
N ASP A 204 4.08 0.37 -1.52
CA ASP A 204 4.43 -0.11 -2.86
C ASP A 204 3.30 -0.93 -3.50
N ILE A 205 2.12 -0.30 -3.58
CA ILE A 205 0.99 -0.82 -4.35
C ILE A 205 1.31 -0.73 -5.85
N TYR A 206 1.96 0.36 -6.25
CA TYR A 206 2.49 0.58 -7.58
C TYR A 206 3.97 0.19 -7.61
N ASP A 207 4.44 -0.54 -8.63
CA ASP A 207 5.86 -0.63 -9.02
C ASP A 207 5.97 -1.30 -10.40
N ARG A 208 6.24 -2.61 -10.43
CA ARG A 208 6.68 -3.35 -11.63
C ARG A 208 5.55 -4.13 -12.32
N GLY A 209 4.50 -4.46 -11.60
CA GLY A 209 3.38 -5.27 -12.05
C GLY A 209 2.31 -4.45 -12.76
N PRO A 210 1.51 -5.07 -13.64
CA PRO A 210 0.64 -4.37 -14.60
C PRO A 210 -0.73 -3.95 -14.05
N HIS A 211 -1.09 -4.28 -12.81
CA HIS A 211 -2.48 -4.21 -12.33
C HIS A 211 -2.64 -3.53 -10.96
N ALA A 212 -1.87 -2.49 -10.68
CA ALA A 212 -2.02 -1.69 -9.46
C ALA A 212 -3.43 -1.06 -9.32
N ASP A 213 -4.08 -0.73 -10.44
CA ASP A 213 -5.47 -0.25 -10.48
C ASP A 213 -6.46 -1.28 -9.91
N ARG A 214 -6.33 -2.57 -10.26
CA ARG A 214 -7.18 -3.65 -9.72
C ARG A 214 -6.97 -3.83 -8.23
N ILE A 215 -5.73 -3.67 -7.74
CA ILE A 215 -5.44 -3.68 -6.29
C ILE A 215 -6.17 -2.55 -5.60
N MET A 216 -6.09 -1.32 -6.15
CA MET A 216 -6.79 -0.17 -5.58
C MET A 216 -8.31 -0.35 -5.51
N GLU A 217 -8.94 -0.98 -6.51
CA GLU A 217 -10.37 -1.33 -6.45
C GLU A 217 -10.71 -2.32 -5.32
N MET A 218 -9.86 -3.32 -5.11
CA MET A 218 -10.03 -4.26 -4.02
C MET A 218 -9.83 -3.62 -2.64
N LEU A 219 -8.92 -2.64 -2.54
CA LEU A 219 -8.70 -1.87 -1.30
C LEU A 219 -9.86 -0.91 -1.02
N LEU A 220 -10.37 -0.22 -2.05
CA LEU A 220 -11.52 0.68 -1.97
C LEU A 220 -12.79 -0.02 -1.48
N SER A 221 -12.98 -1.28 -1.87
CA SER A 221 -14.10 -2.12 -1.45
C SER A 221 -13.85 -2.87 -0.13
N HIS A 222 -12.66 -2.77 0.46
CA HIS A 222 -12.36 -3.40 1.73
C HIS A 222 -13.04 -2.67 2.89
N HIS A 223 -13.53 -3.43 3.86
CA HIS A 223 -14.37 -2.89 4.94
C HIS A 223 -13.59 -2.13 6.02
N ASN A 224 -12.30 -2.42 6.18
CA ASN A 224 -11.40 -1.74 7.12
C ASN A 224 -9.96 -1.91 6.64
N VAL A 225 -9.34 -0.82 6.23
CA VAL A 225 -8.00 -0.83 5.64
C VAL A 225 -7.27 0.47 5.95
N ASP A 226 -5.98 0.36 6.21
CA ASP A 226 -5.05 1.49 6.19
C ASP A 226 -3.82 1.18 5.35
N VAL A 227 -3.16 2.25 4.89
CA VAL A 227 -2.03 2.18 3.97
C VAL A 227 -0.86 2.98 4.54
N GLN A 228 0.32 2.38 4.64
CA GLN A 228 1.55 3.11 4.89
C GLN A 228 2.25 3.35 3.56
N TRP A 229 2.35 4.61 3.14
CA TRP A 229 2.79 4.92 1.78
C TRP A 229 4.21 4.42 1.51
N GLY A 230 4.39 3.74 0.38
CA GLY A 230 5.70 3.36 -0.14
C GLY A 230 6.34 4.45 -0.99
N ASN A 231 7.60 4.24 -1.38
CA ASN A 231 8.29 5.22 -2.21
C ASN A 231 7.65 5.31 -3.60
N HIS A 232 7.15 4.20 -4.16
CA HIS A 232 6.50 4.21 -5.46
C HIS A 232 5.10 4.83 -5.39
N ASP A 233 4.35 4.59 -4.30
CA ASP A 233 3.03 5.21 -4.09
C ASP A 233 3.13 6.74 -4.09
N ILE A 234 4.13 7.30 -3.39
CA ILE A 234 4.35 8.75 -3.32
C ILE A 234 4.60 9.38 -4.69
N VAL A 235 5.30 8.69 -5.59
CA VAL A 235 5.50 9.21 -6.96
C VAL A 235 4.16 9.32 -7.69
N TRP A 236 3.30 8.30 -7.61
CA TRP A 236 1.97 8.35 -8.21
C TRP A 236 1.09 9.43 -7.57
N MET A 237 1.17 9.58 -6.25
CA MET A 237 0.50 10.67 -5.51
C MET A 237 1.00 12.05 -5.96
N GLY A 238 2.31 12.23 -6.17
CA GLY A 238 2.90 13.46 -6.67
C GLY A 238 2.55 13.76 -8.13
N ALA A 239 2.50 12.72 -8.98
CA ALA A 239 2.07 12.86 -10.37
C ALA A 239 0.60 13.31 -10.47
N ALA A 240 -0.29 12.73 -9.66
CA ALA A 240 -1.69 13.14 -9.58
C ALA A 240 -1.86 14.57 -9.01
N ALA A 241 -0.96 15.01 -8.13
CA ALA A 241 -0.90 16.39 -7.63
C ALA A 241 -0.38 17.39 -8.68
N GLY A 242 0.24 16.92 -9.77
CA GLY A 242 0.76 17.75 -10.84
C GLY A 242 2.26 18.06 -10.76
N SER A 243 3.05 17.22 -10.10
CA SER A 243 4.52 17.30 -10.17
C SER A 243 5.03 16.75 -11.49
N GLU A 244 5.63 17.61 -12.33
CA GLU A 244 6.22 17.22 -13.61
C GLU A 244 7.31 16.14 -13.44
N VAL A 245 8.12 16.26 -12.38
CA VAL A 245 9.19 15.30 -12.10
C VAL A 245 8.60 13.94 -11.73
N CYS A 246 7.57 13.90 -10.88
CA CYS A 246 6.89 12.64 -10.56
C CYS A 246 6.20 12.02 -11.78
N VAL A 247 5.59 12.83 -12.67
CA VAL A 247 5.02 12.34 -13.94
C VAL A 247 6.10 11.67 -14.79
N ALA A 248 7.27 12.31 -14.93
CA ALA A 248 8.39 11.73 -15.65
C ALA A 248 8.89 10.43 -15.00
N VAL A 249 8.95 10.35 -13.66
CA VAL A 249 9.31 9.11 -12.94
C VAL A 249 8.29 7.99 -13.17
N VAL A 250 6.98 8.28 -13.08
CA VAL A 250 5.93 7.29 -13.36
C VAL A 250 6.07 6.72 -14.77
N LEU A 251 6.21 7.59 -15.77
CA LEU A 251 6.36 7.18 -17.17
C LEU A 251 7.66 6.41 -17.40
N ASN A 252 8.77 6.84 -16.79
CA ASN A 252 10.05 6.16 -16.87
C ASN A 252 9.96 4.73 -16.33
N SER A 253 9.36 4.57 -15.14
CA SER A 253 9.15 3.27 -14.50
C SER A 253 8.21 2.39 -15.33
N ALA A 254 7.09 2.95 -15.81
CA ALA A 254 6.13 2.21 -16.62
C ALA A 254 6.71 1.73 -17.97
N LEU A 255 7.57 2.54 -18.60
CA LEU A 255 8.30 2.16 -19.80
C LEU A 255 9.37 1.09 -19.51
N GLN A 256 10.06 1.21 -18.36
CA GLN A 256 11.08 0.25 -17.94
C GLN A 256 10.51 -1.15 -17.67
N TYR A 257 9.33 -1.24 -17.06
CA TYR A 257 8.70 -2.52 -16.69
C TYR A 257 7.57 -2.95 -17.63
N ASN A 258 7.34 -2.22 -18.73
CA ASN A 258 6.30 -2.50 -19.71
C ASN A 258 4.87 -2.50 -19.12
N THR A 259 4.59 -1.54 -18.22
CA THR A 259 3.30 -1.39 -17.52
C THR A 259 2.52 -0.15 -17.97
N LEU A 260 2.79 0.37 -19.17
CA LEU A 260 2.11 1.54 -19.75
C LEU A 260 0.58 1.41 -19.80
N SER A 261 0.05 0.19 -19.87
CA SER A 261 -1.39 -0.08 -19.84
C SER A 261 -2.09 0.48 -18.59
N ILE A 262 -1.38 0.60 -17.46
CA ILE A 262 -1.90 1.26 -16.26
C ILE A 262 -2.19 2.74 -16.56
N VAL A 263 -1.25 3.42 -17.24
CA VAL A 263 -1.36 4.85 -17.55
C VAL A 263 -2.45 5.08 -18.60
N GLU A 264 -2.43 4.33 -19.71
CA GLU A 264 -3.37 4.52 -20.81
C GLU A 264 -4.75 3.92 -20.55
N SER A 265 -4.81 2.62 -20.25
CA SER A 265 -6.08 1.89 -20.19
C SER A 265 -6.80 2.09 -18.86
N ALA A 266 -6.08 1.99 -17.73
CA ALA A 266 -6.72 2.09 -16.41
C ALA A 266 -6.98 3.56 -16.01
N TYR A 267 -6.03 4.46 -16.28
CA TYR A 267 -6.15 5.87 -15.92
C TYR A 267 -6.55 6.81 -17.05
N GLY A 268 -6.66 6.33 -18.29
CA GLY A 268 -7.20 7.11 -19.41
C GLY A 268 -6.26 8.24 -19.87
N ILE A 269 -4.96 8.13 -19.62
CA ILE A 269 -3.97 9.17 -19.95
C ILE A 269 -3.34 8.82 -21.30
N SER A 270 -3.59 9.65 -22.33
CA SER A 270 -3.07 9.41 -23.67
C SER A 270 -1.55 9.64 -23.76
N LEU A 271 -0.82 8.66 -24.31
CA LEU A 271 0.63 8.77 -24.54
C LEU A 271 1.00 9.12 -25.99
N ARG A 272 0.02 9.47 -26.82
CA ARG A 272 0.23 9.77 -28.25
C ARG A 272 1.28 10.85 -28.49
N ASP A 273 1.21 11.95 -27.75
CA ASP A 273 2.12 13.09 -27.92
C ASP A 273 3.56 12.71 -27.54
N LEU A 274 3.71 11.90 -26.49
CA LEU A 274 5.02 11.36 -26.10
C LEU A 274 5.59 10.46 -27.21
N ILE A 275 4.78 9.55 -27.74
CA ILE A 275 5.22 8.62 -28.80
C ILE A 275 5.63 9.40 -30.05
N GLY A 276 4.82 10.38 -30.49
CA GLY A 276 5.15 11.21 -31.65
C GLY A 276 6.44 11.99 -31.47
N TYR A 277 6.57 12.70 -30.34
CA TYR A 277 7.78 13.43 -29.98
C TYR A 277 9.03 12.55 -29.97
N ALA A 278 8.94 11.38 -29.34
CA ALA A 278 10.06 10.45 -29.22
C ALA A 278 10.50 9.88 -30.57
N GLN A 279 9.55 9.58 -31.47
CA GLN A 279 9.84 9.07 -32.82
C GLN A 279 10.57 10.10 -33.70
N GLU A 280 10.20 11.37 -33.57
CA GLU A 280 10.80 12.48 -34.33
C GLU A 280 12.18 12.89 -33.79
N THR A 281 12.40 12.75 -32.48
CA THR A 281 13.57 13.33 -31.80
C THR A 281 14.67 12.32 -31.50
N TYR A 282 14.31 11.10 -31.07
CA TYR A 282 15.28 10.13 -30.54
C TYR A 282 15.45 8.91 -31.44
N ARG A 283 16.65 8.32 -31.40
CA ARG A 283 16.96 7.02 -31.99
C ARG A 283 16.78 5.91 -30.96
N GLY A 284 16.42 4.71 -31.43
CA GLY A 284 16.34 3.53 -30.57
C GLY A 284 17.72 3.10 -30.05
N SER A 285 17.75 2.55 -28.85
CA SER A 285 18.93 2.13 -28.10
C SER A 285 18.63 0.91 -27.22
N ALA A 286 19.39 -0.17 -27.37
CA ALA A 286 19.11 -1.43 -26.67
C ALA A 286 19.01 -1.28 -25.14
N THR A 287 19.75 -0.32 -24.57
CA THR A 287 19.72 0.05 -23.15
C THR A 287 18.31 0.41 -22.63
N PHE A 288 17.49 1.02 -23.46
CA PHE A 288 16.16 1.52 -23.09
C PHE A 288 15.04 0.53 -23.43
N MET A 289 15.38 -0.72 -23.78
CA MET A 289 14.38 -1.77 -23.93
C MET A 289 13.73 -2.11 -22.58
N PRO A 290 12.42 -2.42 -22.56
CA PRO A 290 11.77 -2.87 -21.33
C PRO A 290 12.41 -4.14 -20.76
N ARG A 291 12.47 -4.24 -19.43
CA ARG A 291 13.05 -5.38 -18.71
C ARG A 291 12.17 -6.62 -18.80
N ASN A 292 10.85 -6.45 -18.76
CA ASN A 292 9.88 -7.53 -18.88
C ASN A 292 9.38 -7.60 -20.32
N GLN A 293 9.76 -8.66 -21.05
CA GLN A 293 9.39 -8.87 -22.45
C GLN A 293 8.26 -9.89 -22.62
N GLU A 294 7.85 -10.57 -21.53
CA GLU A 294 6.81 -11.59 -21.55
C GLU A 294 5.43 -10.98 -21.25
N GLU A 295 4.48 -11.27 -22.15
CA GLU A 295 3.03 -11.05 -22.14
C GLU A 295 2.43 -9.63 -22.38
N ASN A 296 1.92 -9.48 -23.62
CA ASN A 296 0.58 -9.01 -24.02
C ASN A 296 0.03 -7.64 -23.58
N TYR A 297 0.32 -6.62 -24.39
CA TYR A 297 -0.74 -5.83 -25.07
C TYR A 297 -0.19 -5.01 -26.25
N TYR A 298 1.09 -4.61 -26.20
CA TYR A 298 1.77 -3.92 -27.30
C TYR A 298 2.27 -4.89 -28.39
N VAL A 299 1.39 -5.73 -28.93
CA VAL A 299 1.71 -6.53 -30.12
C VAL A 299 1.40 -5.70 -31.37
N LYS A 300 2.44 -5.11 -31.98
CA LYS A 300 2.85 -5.27 -33.41
C LYS A 300 3.65 -4.12 -34.03
N ASN A 301 3.76 -2.95 -33.38
CA ASN A 301 4.55 -1.84 -33.94
C ASN A 301 5.65 -1.35 -32.97
N ASN A 302 6.83 -1.93 -33.19
CA ASN A 302 8.17 -1.46 -32.83
C ASN A 302 8.50 -1.36 -31.33
N MET A 303 9.20 -2.38 -30.81
CA MET A 303 10.08 -2.24 -29.62
C MET A 303 10.99 -1.01 -29.72
N ASP A 304 11.35 -0.61 -30.95
CA ASP A 304 12.02 0.66 -31.26
C ASP A 304 11.22 1.90 -30.80
N THR A 305 9.89 1.91 -30.93
CA THR A 305 9.03 3.01 -30.44
C THR A 305 9.07 3.12 -28.92
N LEU A 306 8.88 2.01 -28.21
CA LEU A 306 8.92 1.99 -26.73
C LEU A 306 10.28 2.42 -26.20
N CYS A 307 11.34 1.92 -26.84
CA CYS A 307 12.70 2.28 -26.50
C CYS A 307 12.98 3.78 -26.71
N ARG A 308 12.54 4.37 -27.84
CA ARG A 308 12.65 5.82 -28.09
C ARG A 308 11.88 6.63 -27.05
N ALA A 309 10.65 6.22 -26.73
CA ALA A 309 9.83 6.88 -25.71
C ALA A 309 10.48 6.82 -24.32
N HIS A 310 11.05 5.67 -23.97
CA HIS A 310 11.78 5.48 -22.72
C HIS A 310 13.02 6.38 -22.66
N LYS A 311 13.82 6.42 -23.73
CA LYS A 311 14.97 7.32 -23.82
C LYS A 311 14.56 8.79 -23.71
N ALA A 312 13.50 9.19 -24.40
CA ALA A 312 12.97 10.56 -24.36
C ALA A 312 12.57 10.96 -22.93
N ILE A 313 11.76 10.14 -22.26
CA ILE A 313 11.35 10.39 -20.87
C ILE A 313 12.53 10.36 -19.90
N ALA A 314 13.50 9.45 -20.09
CA ALA A 314 14.69 9.39 -19.23
C ALA A 314 15.52 10.67 -19.33
N VAL A 315 15.76 11.19 -20.54
CA VAL A 315 16.49 12.45 -20.74
C VAL A 315 15.72 13.62 -20.12
N ILE A 316 14.40 13.71 -20.35
CA ILE A 316 13.54 14.74 -19.74
C ILE A 316 13.59 14.64 -18.21
N LEU A 317 13.52 13.44 -17.65
CA LEU A 317 13.62 13.19 -16.21
C LEU A 317 14.93 13.73 -15.66
N PHE A 318 16.08 13.40 -16.25
CA PHE A 318 17.38 13.89 -15.75
C PHE A 318 17.52 15.41 -15.81
N LYS A 319 16.92 16.05 -16.84
CA LYS A 319 16.83 17.51 -16.91
C LYS A 319 15.98 18.09 -15.77
N LEU A 320 14.78 17.54 -15.57
CA LEU A 320 13.85 17.94 -14.52
C LEU A 320 14.45 17.76 -13.12
N GLU A 321 15.07 16.60 -12.85
CA GLU A 321 15.76 16.31 -11.59
C GLU A 321 16.86 17.33 -11.31
N GLY A 322 17.70 17.62 -12.31
CA GLY A 322 18.79 18.58 -12.11
C GLY A 322 18.30 20.00 -11.83
N ARG A 323 17.21 20.43 -12.47
CA ARG A 323 16.56 21.71 -12.16
C ARG A 323 15.94 21.71 -10.76
N LEU A 324 15.32 20.61 -10.33
CA LEU A 324 14.73 20.48 -9.00
C LEU A 324 15.81 20.54 -7.92
N ILE A 325 16.87 19.76 -8.06
CA ILE A 325 18.00 19.75 -7.13
C ILE A 325 18.63 21.16 -7.01
N ALA A 326 18.80 21.86 -8.13
CA ALA A 326 19.34 23.22 -8.11
C ALA A 326 18.45 24.23 -7.37
N ARG A 327 17.13 24.02 -7.34
CA ARG A 327 16.19 24.85 -6.56
C ARG A 327 16.19 24.52 -5.07
N HIS A 328 16.59 23.30 -4.70
CA HIS A 328 16.54 22.77 -3.34
C HIS A 328 17.93 22.32 -2.84
N PRO A 329 18.88 23.25 -2.64
CA PRO A 329 20.22 22.92 -2.13
C PRO A 329 20.17 22.25 -0.75
N GLU A 330 19.14 22.50 0.05
CA GLU A 330 18.90 21.88 1.36
C GLU A 330 18.75 20.35 1.30
N TYR A 331 18.42 19.78 0.14
CA TYR A 331 18.35 18.33 -0.04
C TYR A 331 19.72 17.66 -0.03
N GLY A 332 20.81 18.40 -0.30
CA GLY A 332 22.17 17.88 -0.29
C GLY A 332 22.42 16.82 -1.38
N MET A 333 21.82 17.01 -2.56
CA MET A 333 21.82 16.05 -3.68
C MET A 333 22.52 16.57 -4.95
N ASP A 334 23.34 17.62 -4.86
CA ASP A 334 24.02 18.20 -6.04
C ASP A 334 24.95 17.17 -6.75
N ASP A 335 25.40 16.13 -6.03
CA ASP A 335 26.12 14.99 -6.61
C ASP A 335 25.31 14.22 -7.66
N ARG A 336 23.97 14.31 -7.63
CA ARG A 336 23.02 13.70 -8.57
C ARG A 336 22.77 14.52 -9.84
N ARG A 337 23.30 15.74 -9.91
CA ARG A 337 23.33 16.51 -11.16
C ARG A 337 24.46 15.96 -12.01
N LEU A 338 24.11 15.12 -13.00
CA LEU A 338 25.10 14.35 -13.78
C LEU A 338 25.29 14.81 -15.22
N LEU A 339 24.30 15.48 -15.83
CA LEU A 339 24.39 15.94 -17.22
C LEU A 339 25.52 16.95 -17.43
N ASP A 340 25.80 17.83 -16.46
CA ASP A 340 26.93 18.77 -16.50
C ASP A 340 28.31 18.12 -16.34
N LYS A 341 28.37 16.83 -15.99
CA LYS A 341 29.61 16.05 -15.82
C LYS A 341 29.99 15.26 -17.07
N ILE A 342 29.17 15.32 -18.11
CA ILE A 342 29.38 14.60 -19.37
C ILE A 342 30.33 15.39 -20.27
N ASP A 343 31.36 14.70 -20.76
CA ASP A 343 32.20 15.12 -21.87
C ASP A 343 31.57 14.63 -23.17
N TYR A 344 30.71 15.47 -23.75
CA TYR A 344 29.89 15.15 -24.93
C TYR A 344 30.73 14.91 -26.19
N GLU A 345 31.90 15.54 -26.29
CA GLU A 345 32.82 15.35 -27.41
C GLU A 345 33.46 13.96 -27.39
N ASN A 346 33.91 13.52 -26.21
CA ASN A 346 34.59 12.23 -26.05
C ASN A 346 33.65 11.07 -25.70
N GLY A 347 32.37 11.33 -25.42
CA GLY A 347 31.38 10.31 -25.03
C GLY A 347 31.70 9.67 -23.67
N THR A 348 32.19 10.47 -22.71
CA THR A 348 32.56 9.97 -21.36
C THR A 348 31.93 10.82 -20.27
N ILE A 349 31.87 10.32 -19.03
CA ILE A 349 31.43 11.09 -17.85
C ILE A 349 32.47 11.01 -16.74
N LEU A 350 32.65 12.11 -16.01
CA LEU A 350 33.49 12.14 -14.81
C LEU A 350 32.64 11.88 -13.56
N LEU A 351 32.87 10.74 -12.90
CA LEU A 351 32.27 10.44 -11.60
C LEU A 351 33.37 10.36 -10.54
N GLY A 352 33.32 11.31 -9.59
CA GLY A 352 34.43 11.51 -8.64
C GLY A 352 35.72 11.81 -9.40
N ASN A 353 36.72 10.95 -9.24
CA ASN A 353 38.04 11.09 -9.89
C ASN A 353 38.25 10.16 -11.09
N ARG A 354 37.21 9.43 -11.52
CA ARG A 354 37.32 8.42 -12.59
C ARG A 354 36.42 8.78 -13.77
N ARG A 355 36.97 8.63 -14.98
CA ARG A 355 36.23 8.77 -16.24
C ARG A 355 35.65 7.42 -16.67
N TYR A 356 34.41 7.43 -17.14
CA TYR A 356 33.71 6.25 -17.63
C TYR A 356 33.16 6.50 -19.04
N PRO A 357 33.28 5.53 -19.97
CA PRO A 357 32.64 5.63 -21.27
C PRO A 357 31.13 5.47 -21.15
N LEU A 358 30.37 6.26 -21.91
CA LEU A 358 28.93 6.12 -22.04
C LEU A 358 28.61 5.00 -23.03
N ASN A 359 27.59 4.17 -22.74
CA ASN A 359 27.10 3.15 -23.68
C ASN A 359 26.12 3.74 -24.74
N ASP A 360 25.59 4.93 -24.50
CA ASP A 360 24.76 5.71 -25.42
C ASP A 360 25.19 7.19 -25.35
N THR A 361 25.52 7.77 -26.50
CA THR A 361 26.01 9.15 -26.65
C THR A 361 25.07 10.04 -27.48
N ASP A 362 23.88 9.54 -27.83
CA ASP A 362 22.91 10.26 -28.65
C ASP A 362 21.98 11.10 -27.74
N PHE A 363 22.34 12.38 -27.59
CA PHE A 363 21.65 13.37 -26.77
C PHE A 363 21.15 14.57 -27.62
N PRO A 364 20.15 14.36 -28.50
CA PRO A 364 19.75 15.37 -29.50
C PRO A 364 19.17 16.67 -28.92
N THR A 365 18.78 16.67 -27.64
CA THR A 365 18.11 17.80 -26.99
C THR A 365 18.92 18.44 -25.87
N ILE A 366 20.14 17.96 -25.61
CA ILE A 366 20.97 18.52 -24.53
C ILE A 366 21.94 19.55 -25.13
N ASP A 367 21.85 20.79 -24.64
CA ASP A 367 22.86 21.81 -24.85
C ASP A 367 23.93 21.71 -23.74
N PRO A 368 25.20 21.41 -24.04
CA PRO A 368 26.26 21.34 -23.03
C PRO A 368 26.45 22.63 -22.21
N ALA A 369 26.03 23.79 -22.72
CA ALA A 369 26.11 25.06 -22.00
C ALA A 369 25.01 25.22 -20.94
N ASP A 370 23.85 24.59 -21.14
CA ASP A 370 22.75 24.53 -20.17
C ASP A 370 22.08 23.14 -20.22
N PRO A 371 22.74 22.11 -19.69
CA PRO A 371 22.36 20.72 -19.95
C PRO A 371 21.03 20.31 -19.30
N TYR A 372 20.49 21.16 -18.41
CA TYR A 372 19.24 20.93 -17.70
C TYR A 372 18.05 21.68 -18.30
N ALA A 373 18.26 22.52 -19.32
CA ALA A 373 17.17 23.21 -20.01
C ALA A 373 16.27 22.22 -20.75
N LEU A 374 14.95 22.36 -20.54
CA LEU A 374 13.98 21.71 -21.41
C LEU A 374 13.88 22.49 -22.71
N THR A 375 13.80 21.79 -23.84
CA THR A 375 13.41 22.42 -25.11
C THR A 375 11.94 22.85 -25.05
N GLU A 376 11.51 23.72 -25.97
CA GLU A 376 10.10 24.13 -26.07
C GLU A 376 9.17 22.93 -26.27
N ALA A 377 9.61 21.93 -27.05
CA ALA A 377 8.87 20.70 -27.28
C ALA A 377 8.77 19.83 -26.01
N GLU A 378 9.87 19.67 -25.26
CA GLU A 378 9.86 18.94 -23.98
C GLU A 378 8.95 19.62 -22.96
N GLN A 379 8.99 20.95 -22.89
CA GLN A 379 8.15 21.73 -21.98
C GLN A 379 6.65 21.61 -22.34
N ALA A 380 6.30 21.71 -23.63
CA ALA A 380 4.92 21.52 -24.09
C ALA A 380 4.40 20.10 -23.81
N LEU A 381 5.25 19.09 -24.05
CA LEU A 381 4.93 17.70 -23.77
C LEU A 381 4.67 17.47 -22.27
N MET A 382 5.57 17.93 -21.39
CA MET A 382 5.42 17.75 -19.96
C MET A 382 4.21 18.49 -19.39
N LEU A 383 3.89 19.67 -19.92
CA LEU A 383 2.67 20.39 -19.55
C LEU A 383 1.40 19.59 -19.89
N SER A 384 1.32 19.06 -21.11
CA SER A 384 0.20 18.24 -21.58
C SER A 384 0.03 16.95 -20.75
N LEU A 385 1.12 16.22 -20.52
CA LEU A 385 1.12 15.01 -19.71
C LEU A 385 0.71 15.30 -18.27
N THR A 386 1.31 16.31 -17.63
CA THR A 386 1.00 16.68 -16.24
C THR A 386 -0.47 17.07 -16.07
N GLN A 387 -1.03 17.82 -17.03
CA GLN A 387 -2.45 18.14 -17.04
C GLN A 387 -3.31 16.87 -17.14
N SER A 388 -2.93 15.92 -17.99
CA SER A 388 -3.65 14.66 -18.17
C SER A 388 -3.66 13.80 -16.90
N PHE A 389 -2.51 13.66 -16.22
CA PHE A 389 -2.42 12.98 -14.92
C PHE A 389 -3.32 13.63 -13.87
N ARG A 390 -3.29 14.95 -13.76
CA ARG A 390 -4.09 15.70 -12.78
C ARG A 390 -5.60 15.60 -13.06
N GLN A 391 -6.00 15.51 -14.32
CA GLN A 391 -7.41 15.48 -14.71
C GLN A 391 -8.02 14.06 -14.68
N SER A 392 -7.21 13.00 -14.70
CA SER A 392 -7.67 11.61 -14.64
C SER A 392 -8.57 11.38 -13.42
N ALA A 393 -9.84 11.04 -13.68
CA ALA A 393 -10.83 10.82 -12.62
C ALA A 393 -10.53 9.52 -11.84
N SER A 394 -10.17 8.45 -12.55
CA SER A 394 -9.84 7.15 -11.97
C SER A 394 -8.60 7.26 -11.08
N LEU A 395 -7.54 7.91 -11.55
CA LEU A 395 -6.32 8.11 -10.76
C LEU A 395 -6.62 8.96 -9.52
N ARG A 396 -7.33 10.09 -9.68
CA ARG A 396 -7.71 10.93 -8.53
C ARG A 396 -8.49 10.14 -7.47
N ARG A 397 -9.48 9.34 -7.86
CA ARG A 397 -10.23 8.50 -6.91
C ARG A 397 -9.32 7.55 -6.12
N HIS A 398 -8.31 6.95 -6.77
CA HIS A 398 -7.34 6.08 -6.12
C HIS A 398 -6.42 6.86 -5.17
N ILE A 399 -5.91 8.01 -5.60
CA ILE A 399 -5.02 8.83 -4.79
C ILE A 399 -5.75 9.49 -3.60
N ASP A 400 -6.99 9.93 -3.79
CA ASP A 400 -7.87 10.42 -2.72
C ASP A 400 -8.03 9.37 -1.61
N PHE A 401 -8.18 8.10 -2.00
CA PHE A 401 -8.23 7.00 -1.04
C PHE A 401 -6.91 6.81 -0.28
N LEU A 402 -5.75 6.91 -0.95
CA LEU A 402 -4.45 6.85 -0.29
C LEU A 402 -4.25 7.97 0.72
N TYR A 403 -4.72 9.20 0.43
CA TYR A 403 -4.69 10.29 1.40
C TYR A 403 -5.69 10.10 2.55
N ARG A 404 -6.86 9.53 2.28
CA ARG A 404 -7.92 9.31 3.29
C ARG A 404 -7.56 8.20 4.29
N CYS A 405 -7.06 7.07 3.79
CA CYS A 405 -6.82 5.87 4.59
C CYS A 405 -5.34 5.62 4.86
N GLY A 406 -4.45 6.44 4.28
CA GLY A 406 -3.01 6.27 4.42
C GLY A 406 -2.30 7.39 5.16
N SER A 407 -1.09 7.06 5.58
CA SER A 407 -0.16 7.92 6.30
C SER A 407 1.26 7.42 6.07
N LEU A 408 2.26 8.22 6.43
CA LEU A 408 3.65 7.80 6.34
C LEU A 408 3.98 6.66 7.33
N TYR A 409 3.36 6.71 8.51
CA TYR A 409 3.44 5.66 9.51
C TYR A 409 2.12 5.56 10.29
N LYS A 410 1.91 4.46 11.00
CA LYS A 410 0.77 4.26 11.90
C LYS A 410 1.19 3.48 13.14
N VAL A 411 0.70 3.91 14.30
CA VAL A 411 0.76 3.11 15.52
C VAL A 411 -0.58 2.42 15.70
N PHE A 412 -0.58 1.09 15.72
CA PHE A 412 -1.81 0.31 15.83
C PHE A 412 -1.58 -0.97 16.64
N ASN A 413 -2.37 -1.16 17.70
CA ASN A 413 -2.33 -2.35 18.56
C ASN A 413 -0.92 -2.78 19.02
N GLY A 414 -0.10 -1.80 19.40
CA GLY A 414 1.27 -2.03 19.87
C GLY A 414 2.32 -2.16 18.76
N ASN A 415 1.92 -2.08 17.49
CA ASN A 415 2.82 -2.09 16.35
C ASN A 415 3.09 -0.66 15.86
N LEU A 416 4.34 -0.42 15.44
CA LEU A 416 4.70 0.73 14.61
C LEU A 416 4.83 0.25 13.18
N ILE A 417 4.00 0.77 12.29
CA ILE A 417 3.88 0.32 10.90
C ILE A 417 4.34 1.47 9.99
N PHE A 418 5.27 1.20 9.10
CA PHE A 418 5.76 2.09 8.04
C PHE A 418 6.46 1.26 6.96
N HIS A 419 6.57 1.79 5.75
CA HIS A 419 7.12 1.04 4.61
C HIS A 419 8.66 1.08 4.52
N GLY A 420 9.25 2.28 4.56
CA GLY A 420 10.69 2.46 4.28
C GLY A 420 11.57 2.33 5.53
N CYS A 421 12.03 3.47 6.02
CA CYS A 421 12.99 3.59 7.10
C CYS A 421 12.70 4.82 7.97
N ILE A 422 13.37 4.88 9.12
CA ILE A 422 13.49 6.12 9.89
C ILE A 422 14.93 6.62 9.73
N PRO A 423 15.18 7.88 9.38
CA PRO A 423 16.55 8.40 9.29
C PRO A 423 17.29 8.26 10.62
N MET A 424 18.43 7.56 10.59
CA MET A 424 19.26 7.24 11.75
C MET A 424 20.71 7.64 11.47
N ALA A 425 21.40 8.10 12.51
CA ALA A 425 22.84 8.32 12.50
C ALA A 425 23.59 7.01 12.84
N GLU A 426 24.91 7.02 12.60
CA GLU A 426 25.77 5.85 12.84
C GLU A 426 25.81 5.40 14.30
N ASP A 427 25.66 6.33 15.23
CA ASP A 427 25.65 6.10 16.68
C ASP A 427 24.30 5.57 17.21
N GLY A 428 23.32 5.36 16.33
CA GLY A 428 21.97 4.90 16.67
C GLY A 428 21.01 6.01 17.09
N SER A 429 21.44 7.28 17.15
CA SER A 429 20.54 8.41 17.33
C SER A 429 19.73 8.68 16.05
N PHE A 430 18.64 9.45 16.16
CA PHE A 430 17.88 9.89 14.99
C PHE A 430 18.68 10.93 14.21
N GLU A 431 18.75 10.78 12.88
CA GLU A 431 19.46 11.75 12.05
C GLU A 431 18.73 13.10 12.07
N ALA A 432 19.48 14.17 12.29
CA ALA A 432 18.98 15.54 12.25
C ALA A 432 18.87 16.02 10.80
N VAL A 433 17.66 16.36 10.37
CA VAL A 433 17.36 16.83 9.01
C VAL A 433 16.94 18.29 9.08
N GLN A 434 17.68 19.15 8.39
CA GLN A 434 17.28 20.52 8.18
C GLN A 434 16.18 20.55 7.10
N VAL A 435 14.99 20.98 7.48
CA VAL A 435 13.87 21.17 6.55
C VAL A 435 13.84 22.61 6.02
N ARG A 436 13.07 22.85 4.96
CA ARG A 436 13.10 24.10 4.20
C ARG A 436 12.85 25.36 5.02
N ASP A 437 11.97 25.29 6.02
CA ASP A 437 11.66 26.43 6.90
C ASP A 437 12.77 26.74 7.92
N GLY A 438 13.92 26.05 7.83
CA GLY A 438 15.09 26.24 8.68
C GLY A 438 15.04 25.43 9.98
N ARG A 439 13.93 24.75 10.29
CA ARG A 439 13.87 23.85 11.44
C ARG A 439 14.76 22.63 11.21
N VAL A 440 15.32 22.12 12.30
CA VAL A 440 16.04 20.85 12.32
C VAL A 440 15.16 19.85 13.04
N LEU A 441 14.71 18.81 12.32
CA LEU A 441 13.79 17.79 12.80
C LEU A 441 14.46 16.42 12.77
N SER A 442 14.01 15.51 13.61
CA SER A 442 14.49 14.13 13.67
C SER A 442 13.39 13.21 14.19
N GLY A 443 13.55 11.89 14.03
CA GLY A 443 12.65 10.91 14.60
C GLY A 443 11.19 11.13 14.16
N ARG A 444 10.27 11.10 15.12
CA ARG A 444 8.83 11.24 14.85
C ARG A 444 8.48 12.60 14.26
N ALA A 445 9.10 13.67 14.74
CA ALA A 445 8.80 15.03 14.26
C ALA A 445 9.12 15.21 12.77
N TYR A 446 10.17 14.55 12.29
CA TYR A 446 10.50 14.57 10.86
C TYR A 446 9.53 13.73 10.02
N MET A 447 9.11 12.55 10.52
CA MET A 447 8.08 11.73 9.88
C MET A 447 6.74 12.49 9.76
N ASP A 448 6.33 13.19 10.83
CA ASP A 448 5.12 14.01 10.85
C ASP A 448 5.21 15.17 9.83
N TYR A 449 6.39 15.80 9.71
CA TYR A 449 6.64 16.83 8.69
C TYR A 449 6.53 16.26 7.27
N CYS A 450 7.10 15.08 7.01
CA CYS A 450 7.04 14.44 5.70
C CYS A 450 5.59 14.10 5.30
N ASP A 451 4.79 13.55 6.23
CA ASP A 451 3.37 13.26 6.00
C ASP A 451 2.57 14.53 5.69
N GLN A 452 2.75 15.58 6.51
CA GLN A 452 2.07 16.87 6.31
C GLN A 452 2.45 17.53 4.98
N THR A 453 3.72 17.47 4.59
CA THR A 453 4.20 18.05 3.33
C THR A 453 3.63 17.29 2.13
N ALA A 454 3.54 15.96 2.21
CA ALA A 454 2.90 15.17 1.15
C ALA A 454 1.41 15.53 0.98
N ARG A 455 0.68 15.71 2.09
CA ARG A 455 -0.71 16.20 2.05
C ARG A 455 -0.80 17.61 1.50
N ALA A 456 0.11 18.51 1.89
CA ALA A 456 0.16 19.86 1.37
C ALA A 456 0.30 19.84 -0.16
N ALA A 457 1.22 19.04 -0.70
CA ALA A 457 1.42 18.92 -2.15
C ALA A 457 0.13 18.65 -2.93
N TYR A 458 -0.75 17.80 -2.39
CA TYR A 458 -2.02 17.45 -3.03
C TYR A 458 -3.11 18.53 -2.90
N TYR A 459 -3.15 19.26 -1.79
CA TYR A 459 -4.21 20.24 -1.55
C TYR A 459 -3.81 21.68 -1.95
N SER A 460 -2.57 22.11 -1.69
CA SER A 460 -2.06 23.44 -2.03
C SER A 460 -1.57 23.51 -3.48
N HIS A 461 -1.04 22.39 -4.01
CA HIS A 461 -0.36 22.33 -5.31
C HIS A 461 0.80 23.34 -5.44
N ASP A 462 1.41 23.72 -4.32
CA ASP A 462 2.58 24.59 -4.35
C ASP A 462 3.82 23.82 -4.83
N ARG A 463 4.71 24.51 -5.54
CA ARG A 463 5.86 23.89 -6.22
C ARG A 463 6.77 23.17 -5.25
N ASP A 464 7.01 23.72 -4.07
CA ASP A 464 7.98 23.17 -3.14
C ASP A 464 7.48 21.88 -2.50
N SER A 465 6.19 21.83 -2.14
CA SER A 465 5.57 20.59 -1.68
C SER A 465 5.53 19.54 -2.79
N LEU A 466 5.29 19.94 -4.05
CA LEU A 466 5.33 19.04 -5.21
C LEU A 466 6.75 18.49 -5.48
N ASP A 467 7.77 19.34 -5.39
CA ASP A 467 9.18 18.94 -5.51
C ASP A 467 9.58 18.02 -4.34
N PHE A 468 9.01 18.23 -3.15
CA PHE A 468 9.21 17.36 -1.99
C PHE A 468 8.62 15.95 -2.17
N MET A 469 7.59 15.76 -3.00
CA MET A 469 7.09 14.41 -3.34
C MET A 469 8.17 13.58 -4.07
N TRP A 470 8.91 14.19 -4.99
CA TRP A 470 10.06 13.54 -5.63
C TRP A 470 11.19 13.30 -4.61
N TYR A 471 11.44 14.24 -3.70
CA TYR A 471 12.42 14.05 -2.63
C TYR A 471 12.07 12.85 -1.74
N LEU A 472 10.79 12.68 -1.39
CA LEU A 472 10.35 11.51 -0.63
C LEU A 472 10.62 10.19 -1.38
N TRP A 473 10.59 10.17 -2.71
CA TRP A 473 10.88 8.96 -3.47
C TRP A 473 12.36 8.53 -3.44
N CYS A 474 13.31 9.47 -3.56
CA CYS A 474 14.73 9.13 -3.77
C CYS A 474 15.75 9.92 -2.93
N GLY A 475 15.28 10.79 -2.04
CA GLY A 475 16.14 11.63 -1.20
C GLY A 475 16.93 10.80 -0.18
N ARG A 476 18.21 11.15 0.03
CA ARG A 476 19.13 10.43 0.94
C ARG A 476 18.59 10.29 2.36
N ARG A 477 17.86 11.31 2.84
CA ARG A 477 17.24 11.36 4.17
C ARG A 477 15.72 11.19 4.10
N SER A 478 15.21 10.69 2.98
CA SER A 478 13.80 10.34 2.88
C SER A 478 13.50 9.11 3.74
N PRO A 479 12.39 9.12 4.49
CA PRO A 479 11.93 7.94 5.21
C PRO A 479 11.39 6.83 4.29
N LEU A 480 11.29 7.04 2.97
CA LEU A 480 10.80 6.02 2.04
C LEU A 480 11.89 5.38 1.18
N PHE A 481 13.10 5.95 1.16
CA PHE A 481 14.14 5.49 0.23
C PHE A 481 15.21 4.60 0.89
N GLY A 482 15.74 5.02 2.04
CA GLY A 482 16.66 4.19 2.85
C GLY A 482 18.05 3.95 2.25
N ARG A 483 18.42 4.63 1.16
CA ARG A 483 19.73 4.50 0.50
C ARG A 483 20.40 5.86 0.33
N ASP A 484 21.71 5.86 0.10
CA ASP A 484 22.51 7.08 -0.05
C ASP A 484 22.23 7.85 -1.36
N ARG A 485 21.86 7.13 -2.43
CA ARG A 485 21.45 7.66 -3.74
C ARG A 485 20.72 6.60 -4.56
N MET A 486 19.87 7.04 -5.47
CA MET A 486 19.36 6.22 -6.59
C MET A 486 20.41 6.17 -7.70
N THR A 487 20.50 5.14 -8.53
CA THR A 487 21.53 5.02 -9.61
C THR A 487 20.92 4.88 -11.02
N THR A 488 19.76 5.48 -11.26
CA THR A 488 19.01 5.36 -12.54
C THR A 488 19.83 5.79 -13.75
N PHE A 489 20.53 6.93 -13.68
CA PHE A 489 21.38 7.41 -14.77
C PHE A 489 22.52 6.43 -15.04
N GLU A 490 23.21 6.01 -13.98
CA GLU A 490 24.35 5.11 -14.07
C GLU A 490 23.95 3.75 -14.67
N ARG A 491 22.77 3.23 -14.31
CA ARG A 491 22.21 1.99 -14.87
C ARG A 491 21.83 2.08 -16.34
N TYR A 492 21.45 3.26 -16.82
CA TYR A 492 21.21 3.46 -18.25
C TYR A 492 22.51 3.69 -18.99
N PHE A 493 23.34 4.64 -18.56
CA PHE A 493 24.42 5.15 -19.39
C PHE A 493 25.79 4.50 -19.16
N LEU A 494 25.97 3.69 -18.09
CA LEU A 494 27.25 3.13 -17.71
C LEU A 494 27.20 1.60 -17.60
N ALA A 495 28.09 0.93 -18.33
CA ALA A 495 28.22 -0.53 -18.26
C ALA A 495 28.96 -1.02 -17.00
N ASP A 496 29.75 -0.17 -16.34
CA ASP A 496 30.50 -0.53 -15.13
C ASP A 496 29.56 -0.59 -13.91
N GLN A 497 29.15 -1.80 -13.53
CA GLN A 497 28.22 -2.06 -12.43
C GLN A 497 28.70 -1.56 -11.06
N SER A 498 29.99 -1.28 -10.88
CA SER A 498 30.47 -0.64 -9.65
C SER A 498 29.87 0.76 -9.43
N THR A 499 29.37 1.39 -10.50
CA THR A 499 28.68 2.68 -10.44
C THR A 499 27.21 2.56 -9.99
N TRP A 500 26.65 1.34 -9.97
CA TRP A 500 25.25 1.07 -9.62
C TRP A 500 25.05 0.80 -8.12
N VAL A 501 26.11 0.90 -7.33
CA VAL A 501 26.06 0.63 -5.88
C VAL A 501 25.28 1.74 -5.17
N GLU A 502 24.24 1.31 -4.46
CA GLU A 502 23.40 2.13 -3.60
C GLU A 502 23.54 1.63 -2.15
N ASN A 503 24.22 2.40 -1.32
CA ASN A 503 24.50 1.97 0.05
C ASN A 503 23.28 2.21 0.92
N LYS A 504 22.90 1.19 1.70
CA LYS A 504 21.85 1.30 2.72
C LYS A 504 22.27 2.29 3.80
N ASN A 505 21.32 3.11 4.26
CA ASN A 505 21.54 4.02 5.37
C ASN A 505 21.65 3.27 6.72
N PHE A 506 21.97 4.00 7.79
CA PHE A 506 22.25 3.40 9.10
C PHE A 506 21.02 2.78 9.77
N TYR A 507 19.80 3.10 9.33
CA TYR A 507 18.58 2.46 9.82
C TYR A 507 18.65 0.93 9.73
N TYR A 508 19.14 0.40 8.61
CA TYR A 508 19.23 -1.05 8.41
C TYR A 508 20.24 -1.74 9.35
N ARG A 509 21.17 -0.99 9.95
CA ARG A 509 22.03 -1.49 11.04
C ARG A 509 21.37 -1.30 12.41
N ALA A 510 20.62 -0.20 12.59
CA ALA A 510 19.92 0.10 13.84
C ALA A 510 18.84 -0.93 14.17
N VAL A 511 18.09 -1.41 13.18
CA VAL A 511 17.03 -2.43 13.40
C VAL A 511 17.57 -3.80 13.84
N GLU A 512 18.88 -4.05 13.70
CA GLU A 512 19.53 -5.26 14.19
C GLU A 512 19.95 -5.13 15.68
N ARG A 513 19.85 -3.95 16.27
CA ARG A 513 20.29 -3.65 17.63
C ARG A 513 19.08 -3.37 18.53
N TYR A 514 18.95 -4.16 19.60
CA TYR A 514 17.83 -4.08 20.54
C TYR A 514 17.60 -2.67 21.10
N ASP A 515 18.64 -2.00 21.58
CA ASP A 515 18.53 -0.67 22.19
C ASP A 515 18.05 0.41 21.20
N ASP A 516 18.47 0.31 19.93
CA ASP A 516 18.07 1.23 18.87
C ASP A 516 16.61 0.99 18.47
N VAL A 517 16.17 -0.27 18.38
CA VAL A 517 14.76 -0.61 18.18
C VAL A 517 13.90 -0.10 19.34
N CYS A 518 14.33 -0.29 20.58
CA CYS A 518 13.63 0.25 21.75
C CYS A 518 13.62 1.79 21.78
N ARG A 519 14.65 2.46 21.25
CA ARG A 519 14.66 3.92 21.07
C ARG A 519 13.61 4.34 20.04
N ILE A 520 13.56 3.67 18.88
CA ILE A 520 12.54 3.89 17.85
C ILE A 520 11.15 3.71 18.46
N LEU A 521 10.84 2.57 19.07
CA LEU A 521 9.51 2.33 19.62
C LEU A 521 9.09 3.39 20.65
N ARG A 522 10.00 3.82 21.54
CA ARG A 522 9.74 4.89 22.51
C ARG A 522 9.44 6.24 21.86
N GLU A 523 10.17 6.61 20.81
CA GLU A 523 9.96 7.85 20.04
C GLU A 523 8.52 7.93 19.47
N PHE A 524 7.96 6.78 19.09
CA PHE A 524 6.59 6.67 18.59
C PHE A 524 5.56 6.32 19.68
N GLY A 525 5.92 6.41 20.96
CA GLY A 525 5.01 6.22 22.09
C GLY A 525 4.75 4.77 22.51
N LEU A 526 5.50 3.80 21.98
CA LEU A 526 5.38 2.37 22.29
C LEU A 526 6.27 1.91 23.47
N GLY A 527 6.51 2.80 24.44
CA GLY A 527 7.52 2.63 25.50
C GLY A 527 7.01 2.33 26.92
N GLY A 528 5.72 2.03 27.10
CA GLY A 528 5.10 1.97 28.43
C GLY A 528 5.21 0.60 29.12
N VAL A 529 5.75 0.60 30.33
CA VAL A 529 5.54 -0.45 31.35
C VAL A 529 4.03 -0.73 31.46
N ARG A 530 3.61 -1.98 31.19
CA ARG A 530 2.27 -2.44 31.58
C ARG A 530 2.18 -2.41 33.11
N THR A 531 1.54 -1.38 33.67
CA THR A 531 1.08 -1.41 35.07
C THR A 531 -0.11 -2.36 35.17
N GLY A 532 0.19 -3.64 35.37
CA GLY A 532 -0.80 -4.69 35.58
C GLY A 532 -0.12 -6.06 35.50
N ARG A 533 -0.10 -6.78 36.63
CA ARG A 533 0.49 -8.12 36.86
C ARG A 533 0.50 -9.05 35.63
N ALA A 534 1.61 -9.79 35.51
CA ALA A 534 1.88 -10.96 34.67
C ALA A 534 2.36 -10.70 33.22
N ASP A 535 3.68 -10.60 33.02
CA ASP A 535 4.49 -11.65 32.37
C ASP A 535 5.80 -11.10 31.81
N ARG A 536 6.91 -11.40 32.50
CA ARG A 536 8.30 -11.13 32.06
C ARG A 536 8.73 -11.97 30.85
N ALA A 537 7.83 -12.76 30.26
CA ALA A 537 8.09 -13.56 29.06
C ALA A 537 7.71 -12.83 27.75
N SER A 538 7.06 -11.67 27.83
CA SER A 538 6.56 -10.94 26.66
C SER A 538 7.54 -9.93 26.05
N ASP A 539 8.53 -9.45 26.80
CA ASP A 539 9.57 -8.52 26.31
C ASP A 539 10.46 -9.13 25.21
N GLN A 540 10.60 -10.46 25.17
CA GLN A 540 11.29 -11.15 24.07
C GLN A 540 10.41 -11.36 22.84
N ARG A 541 9.07 -11.27 22.96
CA ARG A 541 8.14 -11.53 21.84
C ARG A 541 7.69 -10.26 21.13
N SER A 542 7.58 -9.13 21.82
CA SER A 542 7.22 -7.85 21.18
C SER A 542 8.34 -7.31 20.27
N CYS A 543 9.61 -7.59 20.59
CA CYS A 543 10.74 -7.22 19.76
C CYS A 543 11.07 -8.25 18.66
N ALA A 544 10.45 -9.44 18.69
CA ALA A 544 10.66 -10.49 17.68
C ALA A 544 9.86 -10.25 16.38
N GLY A 545 9.05 -9.19 16.32
CA GLY A 545 8.20 -8.83 15.19
C GLY A 545 8.82 -7.87 14.17
N ALA A 546 10.14 -7.62 14.20
CA ALA A 546 10.83 -7.01 13.08
C ALA A 546 10.98 -8.05 11.95
N GLY A 547 9.85 -8.41 11.33
CA GLY A 547 9.86 -9.18 10.09
C GLY A 547 10.65 -8.40 9.05
N LYS A 548 11.69 -9.00 8.50
CA LYS A 548 12.39 -8.47 7.32
C LYS A 548 11.36 -8.34 6.19
N CYS A 549 10.85 -7.14 5.95
CA CYS A 549 10.26 -6.81 4.65
C CYS A 549 11.37 -6.96 3.60
N GLY A 550 11.03 -7.63 2.50
CA GLY A 550 11.95 -8.16 1.51
C GLY A 550 12.97 -7.11 1.07
N GLY A 551 14.24 -7.54 0.99
CA GLY A 551 15.22 -6.75 0.27
C GLY A 551 14.75 -6.59 -1.18
N LYS A 552 14.62 -5.34 -1.63
CA LYS A 552 14.51 -5.00 -3.06
C LYS A 552 15.54 -5.83 -3.84
N PRO A 553 15.13 -6.73 -4.75
CA PRO A 553 16.05 -7.32 -5.71
C PRO A 553 16.50 -6.21 -6.67
N ASP A 554 17.80 -6.21 -6.95
CA ASP A 554 18.59 -5.18 -7.65
C ASP A 554 18.14 -4.78 -9.05
#